data_AF-A0A357N913-F1
#
_entry.id   AF-A0A357N913-F1
#
_cell.length_a   1.000
_cell.length_b   1.000
_cell.length_c   1.000
_cell.angle_alpha   90.00
_cell.angle_beta   90.00
_cell.angle_gamma   90.00
#
_symmetry.space_group_name_H-M   'P 1'
#
loop_
_entity.id
_entity.type
_entity.pdbx_description
1 polymer ?
#
loop_
_entity_poly.entity_id
_entity_poly.type
_entity_poly.pdbx_seq_one_letter_code
_entity_poly.pdbx_strand_id
1 'polypeptide(L)' 'MSYIFADSVPEHIRAQTQKHPCYTAGAQHARLHLPVAPQCNIQCNYCNRKFDCLNESRPGVTS' A
#
# COMPACT_ATOMS: atom_id res chain seq x y z
N MET A 1 29.68 -6.01 8.12
CA MET A 1 29.01 -4.68 8.05
C MET A 1 27.73 -4.81 7.21
N SER A 2 26.79 -5.64 7.64
CA SER A 2 25.42 -5.68 7.12
C SER A 2 24.61 -6.71 7.91
N TYR A 3 23.36 -6.34 8.23
CA TYR A 3 22.30 -7.21 8.74
C TYR A 3 22.31 -7.59 10.23
N ILE A 4 22.16 -6.61 11.11
CA ILE A 4 21.62 -6.85 12.47
C ILE A 4 20.08 -6.76 12.49
N PHE A 5 19.44 -6.32 11.40
CA PHE A 5 17.99 -6.02 11.34
C PHE A 5 17.12 -7.03 10.57
N ALA A 6 17.70 -8.08 9.98
CA ALA A 6 16.88 -9.08 9.29
C ALA A 6 16.11 -9.96 10.29
N ASP A 7 16.71 -10.31 11.42
CA ASP A 7 16.17 -11.31 12.36
C ASP A 7 15.08 -10.79 13.32
N SER A 8 14.76 -9.49 13.29
CA SER A 8 13.77 -8.90 14.20
C SER A 8 12.33 -8.94 13.69
N VAL A 9 12.09 -9.40 12.45
CA VAL A 9 10.74 -9.43 11.88
C VAL A 9 10.08 -10.79 12.19
N PRO A 10 8.94 -10.81 12.89
CA PRO A 10 8.22 -12.05 13.17
C PRO A 10 7.87 -12.81 11.89
N GLU A 11 7.98 -14.14 11.93
CA GLU A 11 7.79 -14.99 10.73
C GLU A 11 6.42 -14.83 10.07
N HIS A 12 5.36 -14.61 10.86
CA HIS A 12 4.01 -14.40 10.34
C HIS A 12 3.90 -13.13 9.46
N ILE A 13 4.67 -12.07 9.77
CA ILE A 13 4.69 -10.84 8.97
C ILE A 13 5.40 -11.09 7.65
N ARG A 14 6.55 -11.79 7.67
CA ARG A 14 7.27 -12.17 6.45
C ARG A 14 6.38 -12.97 5.50
N ALA A 15 5.63 -13.94 6.03
CA ALA A 15 4.70 -14.74 5.26
C ALA A 15 3.57 -13.89 4.63
N GLN A 16 3.05 -12.87 5.33
CA GLN A 16 2.05 -11.95 4.78
C GLN A 16 2.65 -11.08 3.67
N THR A 17 3.86 -10.54 3.86
CA THR A 17 4.57 -9.74 2.85
C THR A 17 4.80 -10.53 1.56
N GLN A 18 5.22 -11.80 1.67
CA GLN A 18 5.43 -12.67 0.52
C GLN A 18 4.15 -12.93 -0.30
N LYS A 19 2.99 -12.97 0.36
CA LYS A 19 1.70 -13.21 -0.30
C LYS A 19 1.06 -11.94 -0.90
N HIS A 20 1.46 -10.75 -0.46
CA HIS A 20 0.77 -9.52 -0.80
C HIS A 20 1.28 -8.90 -2.12
N PRO A 21 0.38 -8.55 -3.06
CA PRO A 21 0.77 -8.11 -4.41
C PRO A 21 1.50 -6.76 -4.47
N CYS A 22 1.42 -5.92 -3.44
CA CYS A 22 2.16 -4.65 -3.41
C CYS A 22 3.63 -4.81 -2.98
N TYR A 23 3.99 -5.91 -2.32
CA TYR A 23 5.31 -6.09 -1.74
C TYR A 23 6.13 -7.17 -2.46
N THR A 24 5.46 -8.12 -3.12
CA THR A 24 6.12 -9.24 -3.79
C THR A 24 5.70 -9.32 -5.26
N ALA A 25 6.67 -9.17 -6.16
CA ALA A 25 6.46 -9.37 -7.59
C ALA A 25 6.07 -10.83 -7.87
N GLY A 26 5.03 -11.05 -8.65
CA GLY A 26 4.53 -12.40 -8.99
C GLY A 26 3.67 -13.07 -7.91
N ALA A 27 3.26 -12.34 -6.86
CA ALA A 27 2.30 -12.87 -5.88
C ALA A 27 0.94 -13.12 -6.54
N GLN A 28 0.38 -14.32 -6.35
CA GLN A 28 -0.90 -14.75 -6.94
C GLN A 28 -2.10 -14.39 -6.05
N HIS A 29 -2.17 -13.13 -5.60
CA HIS A 29 -3.29 -12.62 -4.79
C HIS A 29 -3.72 -11.24 -5.30
N ALA A 30 -4.99 -10.91 -5.11
CA ALA A 30 -5.55 -9.62 -5.48
C ALA A 30 -5.83 -8.76 -4.24
N ARG A 31 -5.92 -7.44 -4.44
CA ARG A 31 -6.38 -6.49 -3.43
C ARG A 31 -7.51 -5.64 -3.99
N LEU A 32 -8.42 -5.22 -3.11
CA LEU A 32 -9.50 -4.30 -3.42
C LEU A 32 -9.47 -3.16 -2.39
N HIS A 33 -9.64 -1.92 -2.84
CA HIS A 33 -9.78 -0.76 -1.96
C HIS A 33 -11.27 -0.45 -1.75
N LEU A 34 -11.67 -0.21 -0.50
CA LEU A 34 -13.03 0.21 -0.16
C LEU A 34 -13.03 1.70 0.23
N PRO A 35 -13.76 2.57 -0.46
CA PRO A 35 -13.75 4.02 -0.22
C PRO A 35 -14.60 4.39 1.00
N VAL A 36 -14.10 4.08 2.20
CA VAL A 36 -14.80 4.35 3.48
C VAL A 36 -14.32 5.62 4.19
N ALA A 37 -13.26 6.27 3.70
CA ALA A 37 -12.61 7.39 4.35
C ALA A 37 -12.57 8.66 3.45
N PRO A 38 -13.65 9.46 3.40
CA PRO A 38 -13.76 10.61 2.50
C PRO A 38 -13.07 11.89 3.00
N GLN A 39 -12.56 11.90 4.23
CA GLN A 39 -11.97 13.07 4.85
C GLN A 39 -10.49 12.84 5.17
N CYS A 40 -9.66 13.86 4.91
CA CYS A 40 -8.26 13.91 5.31
C CYS A 40 -8.05 15.03 6.32
N ASN A 41 -7.14 14.83 7.28
CA ASN A 41 -6.77 15.82 8.30
C ASN A 41 -5.67 16.79 7.84
N ILE A 42 -5.05 16.55 6.68
CA ILE A 42 -4.02 17.40 6.07
C ILE A 42 -4.32 17.63 4.59
N GLN A 43 -3.77 18.72 4.04
CA GLN A 43 -3.86 19.04 2.61
C GLN A 43 -2.43 19.11 2.04
N CYS A 44 -2.08 18.13 1.19
CA CYS A 44 -0.82 18.17 0.44
C CYS A 44 -0.91 19.15 -0.74
N ASN A 45 0.22 19.73 -1.16
CA ASN A 45 0.28 20.66 -2.29
C ASN A 45 -0.13 20.04 -3.64
N TYR A 46 -0.07 18.71 -3.75
CA TYR A 46 -0.40 17.96 -4.98
C TYR A 46 -1.75 17.21 -4.90
N CYS A 47 -2.50 17.37 -3.81
CA CYS A 47 -3.78 16.67 -3.61
C CYS A 47 -4.97 17.54 -4.03
N ASN A 48 -5.91 16.96 -4.79
CA ASN A 48 -7.23 17.54 -4.99
C ASN A 48 -8.27 16.56 -4.48
N ARG A 49 -8.97 16.92 -3.40
CA ARG A 49 -9.94 16.07 -2.69
C ARG A 49 -11.19 15.70 -3.49
N LYS A 50 -11.37 16.24 -4.70
CA LYS A 50 -12.40 15.77 -5.63
C LYS A 50 -12.03 14.44 -6.28
N PHE A 51 -10.77 14.04 -6.20
CA PHE A 51 -10.22 12.82 -6.79
C PHE A 51 -9.38 12.10 -5.75
N ASP A 52 -9.47 10.77 -5.72
CA ASP A 52 -8.75 9.97 -4.72
C ASP A 52 -7.23 10.12 -4.83
N CYS A 53 -6.68 10.44 -6.01
CA CYS A 53 -5.36 11.03 -6.21
C CYS A 53 -5.21 11.56 -7.65
N LEU A 54 -4.86 12.84 -7.85
CA LEU A 54 -4.66 13.42 -9.19
C LEU A 54 -3.40 12.93 -9.91
N ASN A 55 -2.35 12.58 -9.17
CA ASN A 55 -1.04 12.22 -9.72
C ASN A 55 -0.66 10.75 -9.46
N GLU A 56 -1.58 9.99 -8.89
CA GLU A 56 -1.46 8.54 -8.77
C GLU A 56 -2.66 7.93 -9.50
N SER A 57 -2.63 7.93 -10.84
CA SER A 57 -3.41 6.94 -11.60
C SER A 57 -2.83 5.57 -11.28
N ARG A 58 -3.18 5.03 -10.10
CA ARG A 58 -2.88 3.66 -9.72
C ARG A 58 -3.93 2.79 -10.38
N PRO A 59 -3.58 2.01 -11.42
CA PRO A 59 -4.54 1.09 -12.00
C PRO A 59 -4.97 0.10 -10.89
N GLY A 60 -6.27 -0.03 -10.65
CA GLY A 60 -6.81 -0.98 -9.66
C GLY A 60 -6.98 -0.43 -8.24
N VAL A 61 -6.96 0.89 -8.02
CA VAL A 61 -7.63 1.47 -6.84
C VAL A 61 -9.02 1.95 -7.25
N THR A 62 -10.05 1.52 -6.52
CA THR A 62 -11.40 2.06 -6.69
C THR A 62 -11.37 3.52 -6.26
N SER A 63 -11.74 4.39 -7.21
CA SER A 63 -12.10 5.80 -7.04
C SER A 63 -13.59 6.00 -6.80
#